data_AF-A0A3D3IZW8-F1
#
_entry.id   AF-A0A3D3IZW8-F1
#
_cell.length_a   1.000
_cell.length_b   1.000
_cell.length_c   1.000
_cell.angle_alpha   90.00
_cell.angle_beta   90.00
_cell.angle_gamma   90.00
#
_symmetry.space_group_name_H-M   'P 1'
#
loop_
_entity.id
_entity.type
_entity.pdbx_description
1 polymer ?
#
loop_
_entity_poly.entity_id
_entity_poly.type
_entity_poly.pdbx_seq_one_letter_code
_entity_poly.pdbx_strand_id
1 'polypeptide(L)'
;MILLYNSALKEVGTKLEILNDEFQHIHQYNPIEHIKSRVKTSESIVRKLKKRGYESTLENMQKYVNDIAGIRVICSFTSDIYRIADMLANQSDVKVLSIKDYIKYPKESGYKSYHMIVSVPIYLSDSVVDTKVEVQIRTVAMDFWASLEHKMNYKFDMNAPEEIKKELFECAQMVSALDARMLQLNEEIREAKKLEERK
;
A
#
# COMPACT_ATOMS: atom_id res chain seq x y z
N MET A 1 -8.16 -21.52 -5.63
CA MET A 1 -8.38 -20.06 -5.45
C MET A 1 -7.34 -19.43 -4.52
N ILE A 2 -7.21 -19.87 -3.26
CA ILE A 2 -6.20 -19.32 -2.33
C ILE A 2 -4.78 -19.48 -2.89
N LEU A 3 -4.48 -20.62 -3.53
CA LEU A 3 -3.21 -20.84 -4.22
C LEU A 3 -2.89 -19.74 -5.23
N LEU A 4 -3.85 -19.40 -6.11
CA LEU A 4 -3.66 -18.39 -7.15
C LEU A 4 -3.29 -17.03 -6.55
N TYR A 5 -4.03 -16.57 -5.54
CA TYR A 5 -3.74 -15.30 -4.87
C TYR A 5 -2.44 -15.33 -4.07
N ASN A 6 -2.09 -16.46 -3.45
CA ASN A 6 -0.78 -16.63 -2.80
C ASN A 6 0.37 -16.57 -3.82
N SER A 7 0.20 -17.18 -4.99
CA SER A 7 1.18 -17.10 -6.08
C SER A 7 1.35 -15.65 -6.56
N ALA A 8 0.24 -14.92 -6.76
CA ALA A 8 0.30 -13.51 -7.13
C ALA A 8 0.96 -12.63 -6.07
N LEU A 9 0.74 -12.91 -4.77
CA LEU A 9 1.44 -12.24 -3.69
C LEU A 9 2.94 -12.50 -3.71
N LYS A 10 3.37 -13.74 -3.99
CA LYS A 10 4.79 -14.07 -4.13
C LYS A 10 5.42 -13.35 -5.30
N GLU A 11 4.76 -13.38 -6.46
CA GLU A 11 5.28 -12.76 -7.69
C GLU A 11 5.46 -11.25 -7.55
N VAL A 12 4.42 -10.54 -7.09
CA VAL A 12 4.52 -9.10 -6.85
C VAL A 12 5.45 -8.79 -5.67
N GLY A 13 5.48 -9.64 -4.64
CA GLY A 13 6.38 -9.53 -3.49
C GLY A 13 7.84 -9.58 -3.92
N THR A 14 8.23 -10.59 -4.70
CA THR A 14 9.59 -10.73 -5.23
C THR A 14 9.97 -9.57 -6.14
N LYS A 15 9.06 -9.08 -6.99
CA LYS A 15 9.30 -7.87 -7.79
C LYS A 15 9.65 -6.67 -6.91
N LEU A 16 8.89 -6.45 -5.83
CA LEU A 16 9.13 -5.36 -4.89
C LEU A 16 10.43 -5.52 -4.09
N GLU A 17 10.78 -6.75 -3.68
CA GLU A 17 12.05 -7.07 -3.02
C GLU A 17 13.24 -6.78 -3.95
N ILE A 18 13.18 -7.21 -5.21
CA ILE A 18 14.22 -6.92 -6.21
C ILE A 18 14.39 -5.41 -6.41
N LEU A 19 13.30 -4.65 -6.52
CA LEU A 19 13.37 -3.19 -6.65
C LEU A 19 14.02 -2.55 -5.42
N ASN A 20 13.76 -3.07 -4.21
CA ASN A 20 14.40 -2.56 -3.00
C ASN A 20 15.91 -2.84 -2.97
N ASP A 21 16.31 -4.05 -3.35
CA ASP A 21 17.71 -4.46 -3.37
C ASP A 21 18.50 -3.68 -4.43
N GLU A 22 17.91 -3.48 -5.62
CA GLU A 22 18.49 -2.64 -6.68
C GLU A 22 18.73 -1.20 -6.19
N PHE A 23 17.77 -0.62 -5.47
CA PHE A 23 17.93 0.70 -4.87
C PHE A 23 19.09 0.76 -3.87
N GLN A 24 19.24 -0.26 -3.03
CA GLN A 24 20.35 -0.35 -2.09
C GLN A 24 21.70 -0.29 -2.82
N HIS A 25 21.80 -1.04 -3.92
CA HIS A 25 23.03 -1.15 -4.69
C HIS A 25 23.37 0.13 -5.47
N ILE A 26 22.37 0.79 -6.07
CA ILE A 26 22.60 1.98 -6.91
C ILE A 26 22.68 3.27 -6.07
N HIS A 27 21.86 3.39 -5.03
CA HIS A 27 21.66 4.65 -4.30
C HIS A 27 22.14 4.61 -2.84
N GLN A 28 22.73 3.49 -2.39
CA GLN A 28 23.19 3.28 -1.01
C GLN A 28 22.13 3.59 0.05
N TYR A 29 20.86 3.42 -0.29
CA TYR A 29 19.71 3.73 0.55
C TYR A 29 18.53 2.81 0.20
N ASN A 30 17.84 2.32 1.23
CA ASN A 30 16.70 1.41 1.07
C ASN A 30 15.40 2.21 1.18
N PRO A 31 14.64 2.36 0.08
CA PRO A 31 13.36 3.06 0.11
C PRO A 31 12.27 2.28 0.86
N ILE A 32 12.38 0.95 0.97
CA ILE A 32 11.39 0.09 1.63
C ILE A 32 11.95 -0.40 2.98
N GLU A 33 11.22 -0.08 4.05
CA GLU A 33 11.50 -0.56 5.41
C GLU A 33 11.00 -1.99 5.61
N HIS A 34 9.78 -2.27 5.13
CA HIS A 34 9.20 -3.60 5.20
C HIS A 34 8.05 -3.80 4.21
N ILE A 35 7.85 -5.06 3.81
CA ILE A 35 6.75 -5.51 2.96
C ILE A 35 5.88 -6.49 3.77
N LYS A 36 4.57 -6.29 3.76
CA LYS A 36 3.60 -7.18 4.40
C LYS A 36 2.58 -7.66 3.37
N SER A 37 2.47 -8.96 3.17
CA SER A 37 1.46 -9.56 2.30
C SER A 37 0.33 -10.19 3.11
N ARG A 38 -0.90 -10.16 2.60
CA ARG A 38 -2.03 -10.90 3.16
C ARG A 38 -3.01 -11.34 2.08
N VAL A 39 -3.67 -12.47 2.31
CA VAL A 39 -4.88 -12.86 1.60
C VAL A 39 -6.09 -12.56 2.47
N LYS A 40 -7.13 -11.97 1.88
CA LYS A 40 -8.39 -11.66 2.56
C LYS A 40 -9.12 -12.95 2.94
N THR A 41 -9.68 -13.01 4.15
CA THR A 41 -10.44 -14.19 4.59
C THR A 41 -11.74 -14.35 3.81
N SER A 42 -12.20 -15.58 3.65
CA SER A 42 -13.44 -15.93 2.93
C SER A 42 -14.65 -15.15 3.48
N GLU A 43 -14.78 -15.03 4.79
CA GLU A 43 -15.87 -14.30 5.46
C GLU A 43 -15.83 -12.81 5.09
N SER A 44 -14.64 -12.24 4.98
CA SER A 44 -14.44 -10.84 4.62
C SER A 44 -14.71 -10.58 3.13
N ILE A 45 -14.44 -11.55 2.26
CA ILE A 45 -14.81 -11.52 0.83
C ILE A 45 -16.33 -11.56 0.68
N VAL A 46 -16.99 -12.52 1.33
CA VAL A 46 -18.45 -12.70 1.30
C VAL A 46 -19.16 -11.45 1.82
N ARG A 47 -18.72 -10.90 2.97
CA ARG A 47 -19.28 -9.64 3.50
C ARG A 47 -19.16 -8.48 2.51
N LYS A 48 -18.04 -8.38 1.80
CA LYS A 48 -17.81 -7.30 0.82
C LYS A 48 -18.69 -7.45 -0.43
N LEU A 49 -18.92 -8.67 -0.89
CA LEU A 49 -19.85 -8.95 -2.00
C LEU A 49 -21.29 -8.64 -1.59
N LYS A 50 -21.75 -9.14 -0.44
CA LYS A 50 -23.10 -8.87 0.08
C LYS A 50 -23.36 -7.39 0.28
N LYS A 51 -22.40 -6.64 0.85
CA LYS A 51 -22.50 -5.17 1.02
C LYS A 51 -22.67 -4.43 -0.32
N ARG A 52 -22.22 -5.02 -1.42
CA ARG A 52 -22.32 -4.46 -2.78
C ARG A 52 -23.48 -5.06 -3.58
N GLY A 53 -24.32 -5.89 -2.98
CA GLY A 53 -25.48 -6.52 -3.64
C GLY A 53 -25.13 -7.67 -4.57
N TYR A 54 -23.94 -8.26 -4.48
CA TYR A 54 -23.52 -9.38 -5.32
C TYR A 54 -23.67 -10.73 -4.60
N GLU A 55 -24.03 -11.76 -5.37
CA GLU A 55 -23.99 -13.15 -4.92
C GLU A 55 -22.56 -13.62 -4.63
N SER A 56 -22.43 -14.56 -3.70
CA SER A 56 -21.15 -15.10 -3.24
C SER A 56 -20.62 -16.21 -4.17
N THR A 57 -20.53 -15.93 -5.47
CA THR A 57 -20.00 -16.85 -6.49
C THR A 57 -18.52 -16.57 -6.75
N LEU A 58 -17.80 -17.59 -7.25
CA LEU A 58 -16.38 -17.48 -7.59
C LEU A 58 -16.11 -16.38 -8.63
N GLU A 59 -16.96 -16.29 -9.64
CA GLU A 59 -16.87 -15.29 -10.70
C GLU A 59 -17.01 -13.87 -10.13
N ASN A 60 -18.02 -13.65 -9.27
CA ASN A 60 -18.24 -12.35 -8.64
C ASN A 60 -17.08 -11.96 -7.71
N MET A 61 -16.46 -12.92 -7.02
CA MET A 61 -15.27 -12.66 -6.20
C MET A 61 -14.14 -12.09 -7.05
N GLN A 62 -13.77 -12.76 -8.14
CA GLN A 62 -12.67 -12.32 -9.03
C GLN A 62 -12.99 -10.99 -9.74
N LYS A 63 -14.25 -10.81 -10.15
CA LYS A 63 -14.70 -9.64 -10.88
C LYS A 63 -14.77 -8.40 -10.00
N TYR A 64 -15.41 -8.48 -8.83
CA TYR A 64 -15.78 -7.32 -8.02
C TYR A 64 -14.88 -7.07 -6.81
N VAL A 65 -14.11 -8.05 -6.33
CA VAL A 65 -13.26 -7.90 -5.14
C VAL A 65 -11.80 -7.74 -5.57
N ASN A 66 -11.33 -6.48 -5.58
CA ASN A 66 -9.98 -6.15 -6.04
C ASN A 66 -8.88 -6.35 -4.98
N ASP A 67 -9.25 -6.53 -3.71
CA ASP A 67 -8.34 -6.62 -2.54
C ASP A 67 -8.32 -8.03 -1.93
N ILE A 68 -8.44 -9.07 -2.75
CA ILE A 68 -8.31 -10.46 -2.29
C ILE A 68 -6.84 -10.75 -1.92
N ALA A 69 -5.92 -10.43 -2.83
CA ALA A 69 -4.49 -10.34 -2.55
C ALA A 69 -4.12 -8.88 -2.24
N GLY A 70 -3.53 -8.64 -1.08
CA GLY A 70 -3.05 -7.32 -0.68
C GLY A 70 -1.59 -7.33 -0.24
N ILE A 71 -0.79 -6.44 -0.81
CA ILE A 71 0.58 -6.14 -0.37
C ILE A 71 0.59 -4.74 0.21
N ARG A 72 1.26 -4.58 1.35
CA ARG A 72 1.58 -3.30 1.93
C ARG A 72 3.08 -3.08 1.88
N VAL A 73 3.48 -1.97 1.26
CA VAL A 73 4.86 -1.52 1.17
C VAL A 73 4.99 -0.31 2.08
N ILE A 74 5.90 -0.39 3.06
CA ILE A 74 6.16 0.71 3.98
C ILE A 74 7.51 1.30 3.62
N CYS A 75 7.49 2.54 3.17
CA CYS A 75 8.65 3.32 2.79
C CYS A 75 9.09 4.25 3.92
N SER A 76 10.36 4.68 3.91
CA SER A 76 10.82 5.68 4.89
C SER A 76 10.24 7.06 4.60
N PHE A 77 10.17 7.47 3.32
CA PHE A 77 9.70 8.80 2.93
C PHE A 77 8.59 8.78 1.86
N THR A 78 7.82 9.87 1.83
CA THR A 78 6.72 10.06 0.86
C THR A 78 7.23 10.10 -0.59
N SER A 79 8.43 10.61 -0.85
CA SER A 79 9.01 10.63 -2.20
C SER A 79 9.30 9.23 -2.75
N ASP A 80 9.68 8.28 -1.88
CA ASP A 80 9.97 6.90 -2.26
C ASP A 80 8.71 6.11 -2.60
N ILE A 81 7.55 6.52 -2.08
CA ILE A 81 6.25 5.94 -2.43
C ILE A 81 6.01 6.01 -3.93
N TYR A 82 6.18 7.19 -4.52
CA TYR A 82 5.93 7.42 -5.94
C TYR A 82 6.98 6.69 -6.80
N ARG A 83 8.26 6.70 -6.38
CA ARG A 83 9.32 5.96 -7.09
C ARG A 83 9.03 4.46 -7.17
N ILE A 84 8.68 3.83 -6.05
CA ILE A 84 8.35 2.41 -6.02
C ILE A 84 7.09 2.13 -6.85
N ALA A 85 6.07 2.98 -6.77
CA ALA A 85 4.87 2.86 -7.58
C ALA A 85 5.19 2.89 -9.09
N ASP A 86 5.96 3.89 -9.52
CA ASP A 86 6.34 4.08 -10.92
C ASP A 86 7.21 2.92 -11.43
N MET A 87 8.18 2.47 -10.64
CA MET A 87 9.06 1.36 -11.01
C MET A 87 8.31 0.03 -11.13
N LEU A 88 7.35 -0.23 -10.23
CA LEU A 88 6.50 -1.41 -10.34
C LEU A 88 5.56 -1.30 -11.56
N ALA A 89 4.99 -0.12 -11.81
CA ALA A 89 4.10 0.12 -12.95
C ALA A 89 4.80 0.04 -14.31
N ASN A 90 6.11 0.28 -14.36
CA ASN A 90 6.91 0.22 -15.59
C ASN A 90 7.37 -1.20 -15.96
N GLN A 91 7.13 -2.21 -15.13
CA GLN A 91 7.46 -3.60 -15.47
C GLN A 91 6.53 -4.12 -16.57
N SER A 92 7.09 -4.79 -17.57
CA SER A 92 6.38 -5.19 -18.80
C SER A 92 5.22 -6.16 -18.57
N ASP A 93 5.25 -6.93 -17.49
CA ASP A 93 4.24 -7.93 -17.10
C ASP A 93 3.30 -7.43 -16.00
N VAL A 94 3.40 -6.16 -15.59
CA VAL A 94 2.53 -5.54 -14.59
C VAL A 94 1.55 -4.60 -15.27
N LYS A 95 0.25 -4.93 -15.18
CA LYS A 95 -0.81 -4.06 -15.70
C LYS A 95 -1.47 -3.27 -14.57
N VAL A 96 -1.32 -1.94 -14.59
CA VAL A 96 -2.03 -1.06 -13.65
C VAL A 96 -3.51 -0.95 -14.03
N LEU A 97 -4.40 -1.38 -13.13
CA LEU A 97 -5.86 -1.34 -13.34
C LEU A 97 -6.51 -0.10 -12.74
N SER A 98 -5.99 0.40 -11.62
CA SER A 98 -6.54 1.58 -10.92
C SER A 98 -5.51 2.15 -9.96
N ILE A 99 -5.48 3.48 -9.85
CA ILE A 99 -4.70 4.20 -8.83
C ILE A 99 -5.67 5.06 -8.01
N LYS A 100 -5.48 5.08 -6.69
CA LYS A 100 -6.12 6.02 -5.77
C LYS A 100 -5.07 6.65 -4.88
N ASP A 101 -4.82 7.93 -5.12
CA ASP A 101 -3.83 8.70 -4.39
C ASP A 101 -4.47 9.45 -3.22
N TYR A 102 -4.52 8.78 -2.06
CA TYR A 102 -4.97 9.41 -0.82
C TYR A 102 -3.88 10.24 -0.13
N ILE A 103 -2.67 10.33 -0.70
CA ILE A 103 -1.64 11.25 -0.21
C ILE A 103 -1.97 12.65 -0.70
N LYS A 104 -2.24 12.77 -2.01
CA LYS A 104 -2.66 14.02 -2.65
C LYS A 104 -4.10 14.42 -2.30
N TYR A 105 -5.00 13.44 -2.22
CA TYR A 105 -6.41 13.67 -1.86
C TYR A 105 -6.82 12.82 -0.65
N PRO A 106 -6.44 13.22 0.58
CA PRO A 106 -6.76 12.48 1.80
C PRO A 106 -8.25 12.30 2.00
N LYS A 107 -8.65 11.24 2.70
CA LYS A 107 -10.05 11.10 3.13
C LYS A 107 -10.39 12.12 4.20
N GLU A 108 -11.68 12.34 4.41
CA GLU A 108 -12.21 13.18 5.50
C GLU A 108 -11.69 12.76 6.88
N SER A 109 -11.42 11.47 7.10
CA SER A 109 -10.82 10.98 8.35
C SER A 109 -9.35 11.37 8.55
N GLY A 110 -8.69 11.99 7.57
CA GLY A 110 -7.25 12.27 7.58
C GLY A 110 -6.40 11.12 7.04
N TYR A 111 -7.03 10.03 6.59
CA TYR A 111 -6.33 8.86 6.04
C TYR A 111 -5.55 9.19 4.77
N LYS A 112 -4.26 8.83 4.78
CA LYS A 112 -3.32 8.93 3.66
C LYS A 112 -2.69 7.58 3.33
N SER A 113 -2.58 7.27 2.05
CA SER A 113 -1.92 6.09 1.49
C SER A 113 -1.96 6.18 -0.04
N TYR A 114 -1.00 5.59 -0.73
CA TYR A 114 -1.08 5.40 -2.17
C TYR A 114 -1.59 3.99 -2.48
N HIS A 115 -2.73 3.87 -3.16
CA HIS A 115 -3.32 2.56 -3.51
C HIS A 115 -3.22 2.33 -4.99
N MET A 116 -2.65 1.20 -5.37
CA MET A 116 -2.54 0.76 -6.76
C MET A 116 -3.11 -0.66 -6.87
N ILE A 117 -4.02 -0.88 -7.80
CA ILE A 117 -4.48 -2.23 -8.16
C ILE A 117 -3.74 -2.62 -9.42
N VAL A 118 -2.93 -3.67 -9.33
CA VAL A 118 -2.20 -4.25 -10.47
C VAL A 118 -2.77 -5.62 -10.83
N SER A 119 -2.52 -6.05 -12.06
CA SER A 119 -2.77 -7.40 -12.54
C SER A 119 -1.45 -7.98 -13.04
N VAL A 120 -1.15 -9.22 -12.61
CA VAL A 120 0.03 -9.97 -13.04
C VAL A 120 -0.38 -11.36 -13.55
N PRO A 121 0.29 -11.90 -14.58
CA PRO A 121 -0.02 -13.20 -15.16
C PRO A 121 0.53 -14.34 -14.30
N ILE A 122 -0.34 -15.16 -13.70
CA ILE A 122 0.11 -16.33 -12.93
C ILE A 122 0.14 -17.56 -13.82
N TYR A 123 1.33 -18.09 -14.04
CA TYR A 123 1.56 -19.31 -14.80
C TYR A 123 1.30 -20.55 -13.93
N LEU A 124 0.23 -21.27 -14.23
CA LEU A 124 -0.10 -22.57 -13.64
C LEU A 124 0.31 -23.71 -14.58
N SER A 125 0.13 -24.95 -14.16
CA SER A 125 0.53 -26.13 -14.93
C SER A 125 -0.15 -26.25 -16.30
N ASP A 126 -1.36 -25.74 -16.43
CA ASP A 126 -2.24 -25.93 -17.60
C ASP A 126 -2.82 -24.61 -18.15
N SER A 127 -2.54 -23.49 -17.51
CA SER A 127 -3.21 -22.22 -17.79
C SER A 127 -2.43 -21.02 -17.28
N VAL A 128 -2.71 -19.84 -17.85
CA VAL A 128 -2.22 -18.56 -17.34
C VAL A 128 -3.43 -17.75 -16.88
N VAL A 129 -3.37 -17.23 -15.66
CA VAL A 129 -4.48 -16.49 -15.06
C VAL A 129 -4.01 -15.14 -14.55
N ASP A 130 -4.48 -14.08 -15.20
CA ASP A 130 -4.29 -12.70 -14.75
C ASP A 130 -4.95 -12.49 -13.39
N THR A 131 -4.12 -12.19 -12.38
CA THR A 131 -4.57 -12.09 -10.99
C THR A 131 -4.32 -10.70 -10.43
N LYS A 132 -5.38 -10.12 -9.83
CA LYS A 132 -5.33 -8.80 -9.22
C LYS A 132 -4.62 -8.81 -7.87
N VAL A 133 -3.77 -7.81 -7.65
CA VAL A 133 -3.14 -7.54 -6.36
C VAL A 133 -3.34 -6.06 -6.02
N GLU A 134 -3.85 -5.78 -4.82
CA GLU A 134 -3.88 -4.41 -4.27
C GLU A 134 -2.55 -4.12 -3.57
N VAL A 135 -1.80 -3.16 -4.09
CA VAL A 135 -0.54 -2.66 -3.50
C VAL A 135 -0.85 -1.34 -2.79
N GLN A 136 -0.69 -1.33 -1.47
CA GLN A 136 -0.81 -0.14 -0.63
C GLN A 136 0.57 0.33 -0.22
N ILE A 137 0.99 1.48 -0.70
CA ILE A 137 2.30 2.06 -0.41
C ILE A 137 2.10 3.24 0.56
N ARG A 138 2.90 3.27 1.64
CA ARG A 138 2.74 4.19 2.78
C ARG A 138 4.09 4.56 3.36
N THR A 139 4.17 5.69 4.07
CA THR A 139 5.29 5.92 5.00
C THR A 139 5.08 5.18 6.31
N VAL A 140 6.13 5.08 7.12
CA VAL A 140 6.05 4.55 8.50
C VAL A 140 4.99 5.31 9.31
N ALA A 141 4.96 6.64 9.18
CA ALA A 141 4.01 7.52 9.85
C ALA A 141 2.56 7.21 9.43
N MET A 142 2.31 7.07 8.12
CA MET A 142 0.99 6.71 7.58
C MET A 142 0.53 5.32 8.04
N ASP A 143 1.42 4.32 8.05
CA ASP A 143 1.06 2.98 8.50
C ASP A 143 0.78 2.92 10.01
N PHE A 144 1.53 3.67 10.81
CA PHE A 144 1.30 3.82 12.25
C PHE A 144 -0.10 4.38 12.53
N TRP A 145 -0.43 5.55 11.96
CA TRP A 145 -1.73 6.18 12.19
C TRP A 145 -2.88 5.31 11.67
N ALA A 146 -2.77 4.77 10.45
CA ALA A 146 -3.83 3.94 9.86
C ALA A 146 -4.05 2.62 10.64
N SER A 147 -3.02 2.07 11.26
CA SER A 147 -3.15 0.86 12.08
C SER A 147 -3.86 1.14 13.41
N LEU A 148 -3.62 2.32 14.01
CA LEU A 148 -4.32 2.76 15.22
C LEU A 148 -5.78 3.11 14.93
N GLU A 149 -6.03 3.92 13.91
CA GLU A 149 -7.39 4.32 13.49
C GLU A 149 -8.25 3.08 13.22
N HIS A 150 -7.73 2.10 12.49
CA HIS A 150 -8.46 0.87 12.20
C HIS A 150 -8.78 0.06 13.47
N LYS A 151 -7.84 -0.04 14.42
CA LYS A 151 -8.07 -0.74 15.70
C LYS A 151 -9.11 -0.02 16.54
N MET A 152 -9.09 1.31 16.56
CA MET A 152 -10.04 2.11 17.32
C MET A 152 -11.44 2.03 16.70
N ASN A 153 -11.58 2.23 15.39
CA ASN A 153 -12.87 2.11 14.70
C ASN A 153 -13.50 0.73 14.84
N TYR A 154 -12.69 -0.34 14.88
CA TYR A 154 -13.20 -1.69 15.13
C TYR A 154 -13.82 -1.85 16.52
N LYS A 155 -13.26 -1.20 17.55
CA LYS A 155 -13.83 -1.24 18.91
C LYS A 155 -15.16 -0.49 19.03
N PHE A 156 -15.39 0.53 18.21
CA PHE A 156 -16.59 1.36 18.27
C PHE A 156 -17.70 0.95 17.30
N ASP A 157 -17.54 -0.16 16.57
CA ASP A 157 -18.49 -0.64 15.56
C ASP A 157 -18.98 0.47 14.60
N MET A 158 -18.06 1.35 14.20
CA MET A 158 -18.27 2.56 13.38
C MET A 158 -19.12 3.69 14.01
N ASN A 159 -19.52 3.59 15.29
CA ASN A 159 -20.24 4.62 16.06
C ASN A 159 -19.34 5.33 17.07
N ALA A 160 -18.13 5.73 16.67
CA ALA A 160 -17.28 6.55 17.53
C ALA A 160 -17.93 7.93 17.75
N PRO A 161 -17.96 8.44 19.01
CA PRO A 161 -18.36 9.82 19.30
C PRO A 161 -17.59 10.83 18.44
N GLU A 162 -18.24 11.95 18.10
CA GLU A 162 -17.68 12.94 17.18
C GLU A 162 -16.43 13.63 17.73
N GLU A 163 -16.34 13.75 19.05
CA GLU A 163 -15.15 14.20 19.76
C GLU A 163 -13.95 13.28 19.49
N ILE A 164 -14.15 11.95 19.50
CA ILE A 164 -13.08 10.98 19.22
C ILE A 164 -12.66 11.05 17.76
N LYS A 165 -13.60 11.22 16.83
CA LYS A 165 -13.26 11.39 15.40
C LYS A 165 -12.45 12.65 15.16
N LYS A 166 -12.80 13.75 15.84
CA LYS A 166 -12.05 15.01 15.79
C LYS A 166 -10.62 14.81 16.32
N GLU A 167 -10.47 14.16 17.47
CA GLU A 167 -9.16 13.86 18.05
C GLU A 167 -8.29 12.99 17.12
N LEU A 168 -8.89 11.96 16.50
CA LEU A 168 -8.22 11.10 15.53
C LEU A 168 -7.76 11.87 14.29
N PHE A 169 -8.56 12.82 13.83
CA PHE A 169 -8.24 13.69 12.71
C PHE A 169 -7.10 14.65 13.06
N GLU A 170 -7.11 15.26 14.24
CA GLU A 170 -6.01 16.11 14.72
C GLU A 170 -4.70 15.30 14.86
N CYS A 171 -4.79 14.07 15.37
CA CYS A 171 -3.66 13.13 15.37
C CYS A 171 -3.14 12.85 13.95
N ALA A 172 -4.03 12.71 12.96
CA ALA A 172 -3.65 12.49 11.57
C ALA A 172 -2.83 13.68 11.02
N GLN A 173 -3.25 14.90 11.35
CA GLN A 173 -2.55 16.12 10.94
C GLN A 173 -1.17 16.21 11.57
N MET A 174 -1.04 15.92 12.87
CA MET A 174 0.25 15.92 13.57
C MET A 174 1.23 14.90 12.97
N VAL A 175 0.74 13.68 12.73
CA VAL A 175 1.55 12.62 12.09
C VAL A 175 1.98 13.04 10.70
N SER A 176 1.10 13.65 9.91
CA SER A 176 1.45 14.16 8.58
C SER A 176 2.46 15.30 8.61
N ALA A 177 2.39 16.20 9.59
CA ALA A 177 3.33 17.30 9.73
C ALA A 177 4.73 16.79 10.13
N LEU A 178 4.77 15.79 11.03
CA LEU A 178 6.02 15.12 11.40
C LEU A 178 6.66 14.41 10.20
N ASP A 179 5.88 13.67 9.43
CA ASP A 179 6.36 12.96 8.23
C ASP A 179 6.97 13.92 7.20
N ALA A 180 6.30 15.06 6.95
CA ALA A 180 6.80 16.10 6.05
C ALA A 180 8.10 16.74 6.55
N ARG A 181 8.18 17.03 7.86
CA ARG A 181 9.39 17.61 8.47
C ARG A 181 10.58 16.65 8.41
N MET A 182 10.34 15.35 8.62
CA MET A 182 11.38 14.34 8.51
C MET A 182 11.89 14.19 7.07
N LEU A 183 11.00 14.28 6.07
CA LEU A 183 11.42 14.32 4.66
C LEU A 183 12.30 15.54 4.37
N GLN A 184 11.88 16.74 4.79
CA GLN A 184 12.65 17.97 4.59
C GLN A 184 14.05 17.86 5.22
N LEU A 185 14.14 17.38 6.46
CA LEU A 185 15.42 17.21 7.15
C LEU A 185 16.35 16.22 6.42
N ASN A 186 15.79 15.14 5.87
CA ASN A 186 16.57 14.19 5.07
C ASN A 186 17.10 14.81 3.77
N GLU A 187 16.33 15.69 3.12
CA GLU A 187 16.79 16.43 1.95
C GLU A 187 17.94 17.39 2.30
N GLU A 188 17.81 18.15 3.39
CA GLU A 188 18.85 19.05 3.90
C GLU A 188 20.15 18.28 4.23
N ILE A 189 20.06 17.12 4.89
CA ILE A 189 21.22 16.26 5.20
C ILE A 189 21.89 15.75 3.91
N ARG A 190 21.09 15.36 2.91
CA ARG A 190 21.61 14.88 1.62
C ARG A 190 22.33 15.99 0.85
N GLU A 191 21.82 17.22 0.89
CA GLU A 191 22.47 18.38 0.28
C GLU A 191 23.78 18.75 0.97
N ALA A 192 23.79 18.74 2.31
CA ALA A 192 24.99 19.01 3.09
C ALA A 192 26.13 18.01 2.77
N LYS A 193 25.83 16.70 2.71
CA LYS A 193 26.82 15.67 2.34
C LYS A 193 27.41 15.87 0.94
N LYS A 194 26.56 16.21 -0.05
CA LYS A 194 27.04 16.49 -1.42
C LYS A 194 27.96 17.69 -1.50
N LEU A 195 27.75 18.70 -0.65
CA LEU A 195 28.62 19.88 -0.56
C LEU A 195 29.96 19.56 0.09
N GLU A 196 30.00 18.65 1.07
CA GLU A 196 31.24 18.17 1.68
C GLU A 196 32.08 17.33 0.70
N GLU A 197 31.46 16.44 -0.09
CA GLU A 197 32.14 15.60 -1.08
C GLU A 197 32.74 16.38 -2.27
N ARG A 198 32.31 17.62 -2.48
CA ARG A 198 32.79 18.51 -3.55
C ARG A 198 33.94 19.42 -3.11
N LYS A 199 34.26 19.46 -1.82
CA LYS A 199 35.39 20.22 -1.26
C LYS A 199 36.64 19.36 -1.18
#